data_AF-A0A8K0XYB2-F1
#
_entry.id   AF-A0A8K0XYB2-F1
#
_cell.length_a   1.000
_cell.length_b   1.000
_cell.length_c   1.000
_cell.angle_alpha   90.00
_cell.angle_beta   90.00
_cell.angle_gamma   90.00
#
_symmetry.space_group_name_H-M   'P 1'
#
loop_
_entity.id
_entity.type
_entity.pdbx_description
1 polymer ?
#
loop_
_entity_poly.entity_id
_entity_poly.type
_entity_poly.pdbx_seq_one_letter_code
_entity_poly.pdbx_strand_id
1 'polypeptide(L)' 'MRKTTTSRAQAANDIATQNKPSLKGYYGWDVLNDTRLLTPRLKQPVIRYRKNGPLAPATRDNESAAARSGGAIANTRL' A
#
# COMPACT_ATOMS: atom_id res chain seq x y z
N MET A 1 -6.78 -2.47 -23.31
CA MET A 1 -6.70 -3.04 -21.94
C MET A 1 -7.81 -2.40 -21.10
N ARG A 2 -8.88 -3.13 -20.76
CA ARG A 2 -9.99 -2.53 -19.99
C ARG A 2 -9.55 -2.41 -18.54
N LYS A 3 -9.49 -1.19 -17.99
CA LYS A 3 -9.34 -0.99 -16.55
C LYS A 3 -10.68 -1.30 -15.90
N THR A 4 -10.78 -2.43 -15.22
CA THR A 4 -11.88 -2.73 -14.30
C THR A 4 -11.67 -1.92 -13.03
N THR A 5 -12.30 -0.74 -12.97
CA THR A 5 -12.30 0.12 -11.78
C THR A 5 -13.45 -0.29 -10.86
N THR A 6 -13.20 -0.39 -9.56
CA THR A 6 -14.26 -0.62 -8.57
C THR A 6 -15.16 0.62 -8.52
N SER A 7 -16.47 0.43 -8.61
CA SER A 7 -17.45 1.53 -8.66
C SER A 7 -18.42 1.58 -7.48
N ARG A 8 -18.50 0.52 -6.67
CA ARG A 8 -19.39 0.43 -5.51
C ARG A 8 -18.98 -0.71 -4.58
N ALA A 9 -19.34 -0.58 -3.30
CA ALA A 9 -19.33 -1.67 -2.33
C ALA A 9 -20.76 -2.03 -1.90
N GLN A 10 -20.98 -3.32 -1.63
CA GLN A 10 -22.21 -3.84 -1.05
C GLN A 10 -21.84 -4.80 0.08
N ALA A 11 -22.66 -4.86 1.13
CA ALA A 11 -22.45 -5.84 2.19
C ALA A 11 -22.63 -7.26 1.67
N ALA A 12 -21.71 -8.14 2.06
CA ALA A 12 -21.88 -9.57 1.89
C ALA A 12 -22.90 -10.11 2.91
N ASN A 13 -23.54 -11.21 2.55
CA ASN A 13 -24.55 -11.87 3.39
C ASN A 13 -23.89 -12.78 4.41
N ASP A 14 -23.26 -12.17 5.41
CA ASP A 14 -22.56 -12.89 6.48
C ASP A 14 -23.23 -12.69 7.83
N ILE A 15 -23.02 -13.64 8.74
CA ILE A 15 -23.60 -13.65 10.10
C ILE A 15 -23.25 -12.37 10.88
N ALA A 16 -22.04 -11.86 10.68
CA ALA A 16 -21.53 -10.70 11.41
C ALA A 16 -22.09 -9.36 10.90
N THR A 17 -22.32 -9.23 9.59
CA THR A 17 -22.73 -7.95 8.97
C THR A 17 -24.22 -7.90 8.66
N GLN A 18 -24.89 -9.05 8.50
CA GLN A 18 -26.33 -9.16 8.22
C GLN A 18 -26.81 -8.22 7.11
N ASN A 19 -26.03 -8.09 6.03
CA ASN A 19 -26.25 -7.16 4.92
C ASN A 19 -26.28 -5.65 5.30
N LYS A 20 -25.79 -5.27 6.48
CA LYS A 20 -25.77 -3.88 6.97
C LYS A 20 -24.31 -3.41 7.14
N PRO A 21 -23.71 -2.81 6.10
CA PRO A 21 -22.35 -2.30 6.21
C PRO A 21 -22.32 -1.04 7.06
N SER A 22 -21.21 -0.81 7.76
CA SER A 22 -20.93 0.50 8.35
C SER A 22 -20.68 1.56 7.26
N LEU A 23 -20.69 2.84 7.64
CA LEU A 23 -20.36 3.94 6.73
C LEU A 23 -19.00 3.75 6.04
N LYS A 24 -18.01 3.23 6.78
CA LYS A 24 -16.67 2.91 6.26
C LYS A 24 -16.71 1.77 5.24
N GLY A 25 -17.50 0.73 5.50
CA GLY A 25 -17.65 -0.39 4.57
C GLY A 25 -18.35 0.01 3.27
N TYR A 26 -19.32 0.92 3.34
CA TYR A 26 -20.11 1.33 2.18
C TYR A 26 -19.40 2.36 1.28
N TYR A 27 -18.65 3.31 1.86
CA TYR A 27 -17.99 4.40 1.11
C TYR A 27 -16.46 4.29 1.01
N GLY A 28 -15.82 3.42 1.80
CA GLY A 28 -14.35 3.38 1.90
C GLY A 28 -13.62 2.72 0.72
N TRP A 29 -14.33 2.18 -0.26
CA TRP A 29 -13.75 1.42 -1.37
C TRP A 29 -12.96 2.28 -2.36
N ASP A 30 -13.25 3.58 -2.47
CA ASP A 30 -12.63 4.45 -3.46
C ASP A 30 -11.12 4.68 -3.21
N VAL A 31 -10.63 4.39 -1.99
CA VAL A 31 -9.19 4.38 -1.65
C VAL A 31 -8.36 3.45 -2.57
N LEU A 32 -9.00 2.43 -3.16
CA LEU A 32 -8.35 1.53 -4.12
C LEU A 32 -7.98 2.22 -5.45
N ASN A 33 -8.66 3.33 -5.78
CA ASN A 33 -8.56 4.00 -7.08
C ASN A 33 -7.51 5.12 -7.14
N ASP A 34 -6.59 5.24 -6.17
CA ASP A 34 -5.56 6.31 -6.11
C ASP A 34 -6.19 7.72 -6.20
N THR A 35 -7.14 8.02 -5.31
CA THR A 35 -7.87 9.32 -5.30
C THR A 35 -6.98 10.52 -4.99
N ARG A 36 -5.84 10.30 -4.32
CA ARG A 36 -4.87 11.33 -3.90
C ARG A 36 -5.46 12.44 -3.03
N LEU A 37 -6.62 12.21 -2.39
CA LEU A 37 -7.23 13.18 -1.47
C LEU A 37 -6.35 13.45 -0.26
N LEU A 38 -5.65 12.43 0.24
CA LEU A 38 -4.74 12.55 1.38
C LEU A 38 -3.30 12.22 1.00
N THR A 39 -3.07 11.07 0.38
CA THR A 39 -1.74 10.61 -0.07
C THR A 39 -1.84 9.84 -1.38
N PRO A 40 -0.82 9.90 -2.24
CA PRO A 40 -0.75 9.08 -3.44
C PRO A 40 -0.46 7.62 -3.11
N ARG A 41 -1.01 6.70 -3.91
CA ARG A 41 -0.75 5.27 -3.78
C ARG A 41 0.69 4.94 -4.18
N LEU A 42 1.37 4.12 -3.38
CA LEU A 42 2.67 3.54 -3.74
C LEU A 42 2.50 2.59 -4.93
N LYS A 43 3.22 2.85 -6.02
CA LYS A 43 3.15 2.09 -7.28
C LYS A 43 4.35 1.17 -7.52
N GLN A 44 5.42 1.39 -6.77
CA GLN A 44 6.67 0.64 -6.85
C GLN A 44 7.24 0.51 -5.44
N PRO A 45 8.04 -0.53 -5.17
CA PRO A 45 8.74 -0.64 -3.91
C PRO A 45 9.76 0.50 -3.79
N VAL A 46 10.02 0.91 -2.55
CA VAL A 46 10.98 1.97 -2.23
C VAL A 46 11.82 1.57 -1.02
N ILE A 47 13.10 1.93 -1.05
CA ILE A 47 14.06 1.63 0.03
C ILE A 47 14.69 2.94 0.49
N ARG A 48 14.89 3.05 1.81
CA ARG A 48 15.71 4.11 2.40
C ARG A 48 17.06 3.54 2.81
N TYR A 49 18.13 3.92 2.12
CA TYR A 49 19.49 3.39 2.34
C TYR A 49 20.20 3.95 3.58
N ARG A 50 19.81 5.15 4.04
CA ARG A 50 20.42 5.84 5.19
C ARG A 50 19.33 6.32 6.13
N LYS A 51 19.56 6.24 7.45
CA LYS A 51 18.62 6.79 8.44
C LYS A 51 18.36 8.27 8.12
N ASN A 52 17.09 8.68 8.10
CA ASN A 52 16.62 10.02 7.74
C ASN A 52 16.93 10.49 6.30
N GLY A 53 17.42 9.60 5.43
CA GLY A 53 17.58 9.89 4.00
C GLY A 53 16.28 9.73 3.20
N PRO A 54 16.26 10.15 1.92
CA PRO A 54 15.10 10.01 1.05
C PRO A 54 14.79 8.54 0.72
N LEU A 55 13.54 8.30 0.30
CA LEU A 55 13.11 7.02 -0.27
C LEU A 55 13.52 6.96 -1.75
N ALA A 56 14.20 5.90 -2.14
CA ALA A 56 14.61 5.64 -3.52
C ALA A 56 13.79 4.49 -4.12
N PRO A 57 13.45 4.52 -5.42
CA PRO A 57 12.83 3.40 -6.13
C PRO A 57 13.66 2.12 -6.01
N ALA A 58 12.99 1.00 -5.82
CA ALA A 58 13.59 -0.32 -5.71
C ALA A 58 13.13 -1.23 -6.86
N THR A 59 13.93 -2.26 -7.14
CA THR A 59 13.55 -3.39 -7.98
C THR A 59 13.13 -4.55 -7.07
N ARG A 60 12.45 -5.55 -7.62
CA ARG A 60 12.02 -6.72 -6.84
C ARG A 60 13.20 -7.44 -6.18
N ASP A 61 14.32 -7.53 -6.89
CA ASP A 61 15.52 -8.23 -6.43
C ASP A 61 16.17 -7.49 -5.25
N ASN A 62 16.38 -6.18 -5.38
CA ASN A 62 17.01 -5.42 -4.30
C ASN A 62 16.06 -5.20 -3.10
N GLU A 63 14.75 -5.14 -3.29
CA GLU A 63 13.74 -5.13 -2.22
C GLU A 63 13.81 -6.41 -1.39
N SER A 64 13.77 -7.57 -2.05
CA SER A 64 13.81 -8.85 -1.37
C SER A 64 15.14 -9.08 -0.65
N ALA A 65 16.27 -8.67 -1.24
CA ALA A 65 17.57 -8.70 -0.60
C ALA A 65 17.63 -7.77 0.63
N ALA A 66 17.12 -6.55 0.54
CA ALA A 66 17.09 -5.59 1.64
C ALA A 66 16.23 -6.10 2.81
N ALA A 67 15.05 -6.67 2.52
CA ALA A 67 14.19 -7.27 3.53
C ALA A 67 14.87 -8.44 4.27
N ARG A 68 15.59 -9.31 3.54
CA ARG A 68 16.35 -10.44 4.11
C ARG A 68 17.52 -9.99 4.96
N SER A 69 18.17 -8.87 4.60
CA SER A 69 19.30 -8.32 5.35
C SER A 69 18.92 -7.67 6.70
N GLY A 70 17.65 -7.73 7.12
CA GLY A 70 17.17 -7.05 8.33
C GLY A 70 17.14 -5.52 8.19
N GLY A 71 17.07 -5.03 6.94
CA GLY A 71 17.17 -3.60 6.65
C GLY A 71 18.54 -3.05 7.01
N ALA A 72 19.62 -3.70 6.56
CA ALA A 72 20.99 -3.25 6.74
C ALA A 72 21.22 -1.87 6.12
N ILE A 73 20.83 -0.84 6.87
CA ILE A 73 21.41 0.50 6.85
C ILE A 73 22.89 0.28 7.10
N ALA A 74 23.69 0.37 6.03
CA ALA A 74 25.13 0.46 6.11
C ALA A 74 25.50 1.74 6.89
N ASN A 75 25.45 1.67 8.21
CA ASN A 75 26.29 2.49 9.07
C ASN A 75 27.69 1.85 9.01
N THR A 76 28.36 1.98 7.87
CA THR A 76 29.82 1.87 7.85
C THR A 76 30.31 3.01 8.75
N ARG A 77 30.90 2.64 9.88
CA ARG A 77 31.56 3.54 10.83
C ARG A 77 32.39 4.60 10.09
N LEU A 78 32.26 5.86 10.51
CA LEU A 78 33.29 6.89 10.33
C LEU A 78 34.54 6.48 11.12
#